data_AF-A0A928SDX9-F1
#
_entry.id   AF-A0A928SDX9-F1
#
_cell.length_a   1.000
_cell.length_b   1.000
_cell.length_c   1.000
_cell.angle_alpha   90.00
_cell.angle_beta   90.00
_cell.angle_gamma   90.00
#
_symmetry.space_group_name_H-M   'P 1'
#
loop_
_entity.id
_entity.type
_entity.pdbx_description
1 polymer ?
#
loop_
_entity_poly.entity_id
_entity_poly.type
_entity_poly.pdbx_seq_one_letter_code
_entity_poly.pdbx_strand_id
1 'polypeptide(L)'
;MNLLHLRARWYDSETGTFLSRDPVESEPPYLYVRGNPINRIDPTGLCENFGDSECWSIYRQITDMCSECANMVRDTNTGPRSLHEETTSYLQDVLERVHAGWRPSYGWSPNDPLTPSQWRLSKEKARLFEVPVELVAGTVAVEIVHDTDWYDYYLDVYLQMLPLIIHQCPPEGSGNLWLRDGSDWFLGGYEHYWGLLGGRGPGNGVSNVHILTAKRTENYFAKNYPGDTRLLPAHNIYHRMATLQTDSGNIHYAAAILRMLADKRTGVMGPHHSLSDTDMEVIYSAFRSDLNNCYGDVVGYRSAFASPQGCLGWQIRGYLDLYRTKLQAEKNMGTNE
;
A
#
# COMPACT_ATOMS: atom_id res chain seq x y z
N MET A 1 -34.54 -1.15 -9.49
CA MET A 1 -33.35 -0.96 -8.63
C MET A 1 -32.44 -2.18 -8.67
N ASN A 2 -31.54 -2.19 -9.64
CA ASN A 2 -30.50 -3.19 -9.78
C ASN A 2 -29.17 -2.55 -9.31
N LEU A 3 -28.81 -2.83 -8.06
CA LEU A 3 -27.67 -2.23 -7.39
C LEU A 3 -26.44 -3.12 -7.50
N LEU A 4 -25.36 -2.57 -8.05
CA LEU A 4 -24.06 -3.22 -8.19
C LEU A 4 -23.10 -2.67 -7.13
N HIS A 5 -22.53 -3.54 -6.31
CA HIS A 5 -21.53 -3.15 -5.32
C HIS A 5 -20.13 -3.10 -5.96
N LEU A 6 -19.65 -1.90 -6.29
CA LEU A 6 -18.32 -1.68 -6.89
C LEU A 6 -17.29 -1.34 -5.82
N ARG A 7 -17.17 -2.24 -4.83
CA ARG A 7 -16.29 -2.12 -3.65
C ARG A 7 -16.57 -0.90 -2.79
N ALA A 8 -16.00 0.25 -3.15
CA ALA A 8 -16.07 1.47 -2.34
C ALA A 8 -17.48 2.09 -2.37
N ARG A 9 -18.28 1.83 -3.41
CA ARG A 9 -19.57 2.50 -3.63
C ARG A 9 -20.62 1.58 -4.25
N TRP A 10 -21.89 1.83 -3.92
CA TRP A 10 -23.04 1.21 -4.57
C TRP A 10 -23.42 1.98 -5.83
N TYR A 11 -23.42 1.30 -6.96
CA TYR A 11 -23.76 1.83 -8.27
C TYR A 11 -25.17 1.39 -8.66
N ASP A 12 -26.00 2.34 -9.08
CA ASP A 12 -27.29 2.06 -9.67
C ASP A 12 -27.18 2.04 -11.19
N SER A 13 -27.27 0.84 -11.75
CA SER A 13 -27.20 0.62 -13.20
C SER A 13 -28.38 1.21 -13.97
N GLU A 14 -29.51 1.48 -13.30
CA GLU A 14 -30.72 2.03 -13.93
C GLU A 14 -30.57 3.53 -14.20
N THR A 15 -29.89 4.24 -13.29
CA THR A 15 -29.64 5.69 -13.39
C THR A 15 -28.25 6.05 -13.87
N GLY A 16 -27.32 5.09 -13.90
CA GLY A 16 -25.95 5.33 -14.32
C GLY A 16 -25.10 6.10 -13.30
N THR A 17 -25.48 6.08 -12.02
CA THR A 17 -24.86 6.90 -10.96
C THR A 17 -24.53 6.10 -9.71
N PHE A 18 -23.60 6.62 -8.92
CA PHE A 18 -23.35 6.11 -7.57
C PHE A 18 -24.37 6.66 -6.57
N LEU A 19 -24.78 5.83 -5.61
CA LEU A 19 -25.70 6.22 -4.54
C LEU A 19 -25.05 7.08 -3.45
N SER A 20 -23.71 7.12 -3.42
CA SER A 20 -22.91 7.88 -2.46
C SER A 20 -21.95 8.81 -3.19
N ARG A 21 -21.73 10.00 -2.62
CA ARG A 21 -20.82 11.02 -3.17
C ARG A 21 -19.41 10.44 -3.38
N ASP A 22 -18.79 10.80 -4.49
CA ASP A 22 -17.39 10.48 -4.78
C ASP A 22 -16.50 11.10 -3.69
N PRO A 23 -15.67 10.30 -3.00
CA PRO A 23 -14.73 10.83 -2.01
C PRO A 23 -13.57 11.61 -2.64
N VAL A 24 -13.44 11.60 -3.98
CA VAL A 24 -12.50 12.44 -4.74
C VAL A 24 -13.21 13.76 -5.11
N GLU A 25 -12.87 14.85 -4.41
CA GLU A 25 -13.56 16.15 -4.57
C GLU A 25 -13.40 16.77 -5.96
N SER A 26 -12.35 16.41 -6.70
CA SER A 26 -12.12 16.83 -8.08
C SER A 26 -13.01 16.11 -9.10
N GLU A 27 -13.68 15.01 -8.71
CA GLU A 27 -14.56 14.24 -9.58
C GLU A 27 -16.03 14.67 -9.48
N PRO A 28 -16.82 14.45 -10.55
CA PRO A 28 -18.25 14.69 -10.45
C PRO A 28 -18.86 13.75 -9.41
N PRO A 29 -19.61 14.28 -8.43
CA PRO A 29 -19.88 13.61 -7.16
C PRO A 29 -20.66 12.30 -7.27
N TYR A 30 -21.34 12.01 -8.38
CA TYR A 30 -22.14 10.79 -8.52
C TYR A 30 -21.94 10.07 -9.86
N LEU A 31 -21.07 10.59 -10.75
CA LEU A 31 -20.92 9.98 -12.07
C LEU A 31 -20.03 8.75 -12.01
N TYR A 32 -20.54 7.65 -12.57
CA TYR A 32 -19.69 6.51 -12.90
C TYR A 32 -18.85 6.85 -14.13
N VAL A 33 -17.52 6.75 -13.99
CA VAL A 33 -16.52 6.92 -15.06
C VAL A 33 -16.73 8.17 -15.94
N ARG A 34 -17.10 9.29 -15.32
CA ARG A 34 -17.43 10.57 -15.99
C ARG A 34 -18.47 10.42 -17.12
N GLY A 35 -19.40 9.49 -16.98
CA GLY A 35 -20.50 9.30 -17.94
C GLY A 35 -20.09 8.55 -19.21
N ASN A 36 -18.93 7.88 -19.21
CA ASN A 36 -18.47 7.09 -20.36
C ASN A 36 -18.24 5.59 -20.02
N PRO A 37 -19.28 4.86 -19.57
CA PRO A 37 -19.18 3.44 -19.22
C PRO A 37 -18.91 2.52 -20.41
N ILE A 38 -19.14 3.00 -21.64
CA ILE A 38 -18.85 2.25 -22.86
C ILE A 38 -17.35 2.10 -23.07
N ASN A 39 -16.54 3.07 -22.62
CA ASN A 39 -15.09 3.09 -22.87
C ASN A 39 -14.25 3.02 -21.58
N ARG A 40 -14.87 3.16 -20.40
CA ARG A 40 -14.16 3.25 -19.12
C ARG A 40 -14.82 2.34 -18.09
N ILE A 41 -13.99 1.72 -17.26
CA ILE A 41 -14.39 0.92 -16.11
C ILE A 41 -13.58 1.43 -14.93
N ASP A 42 -14.24 1.63 -13.78
CA ASP A 42 -13.63 2.02 -12.51
C ASP A 42 -13.65 0.81 -11.57
N PRO A 43 -12.56 0.00 -11.52
CA PRO A 43 -12.55 -1.25 -10.77
C PRO A 43 -12.46 -1.02 -9.25
N THR A 44 -11.96 0.13 -8.81
CA THR A 44 -11.81 0.49 -7.39
C THR A 44 -13.01 1.25 -6.85
N GLY A 45 -13.79 1.86 -7.73
CA GLY A 45 -14.77 2.86 -7.35
C GLY A 45 -14.13 4.21 -6.98
N LEU A 46 -12.85 4.44 -7.34
CA LEU A 46 -12.03 5.60 -6.94
C LEU A 46 -11.07 6.08 -8.05
N CYS A 47 -11.14 5.53 -9.26
CA CYS A 47 -10.15 5.82 -10.29
C CYS A 47 -10.22 7.27 -10.81
N GLU A 48 -9.26 8.11 -10.39
CA GLU A 48 -9.22 9.55 -10.65
C GLU A 48 -8.77 9.89 -12.09
N ASN A 49 -7.65 9.36 -12.59
CA ASN A 49 -7.11 9.71 -13.93
C ASN A 49 -6.13 8.67 -14.52
N PHE A 50 -5.85 8.80 -15.82
CA PHE A 50 -4.76 8.11 -16.51
C PHE A 50 -3.42 8.32 -15.78
N GLY A 51 -2.88 7.26 -15.16
CA GLY A 51 -1.59 7.28 -14.49
C GLY A 51 -1.63 7.13 -12.96
N ASP A 52 -2.80 6.90 -12.36
CA ASP A 52 -2.89 6.50 -10.96
C ASP A 52 -2.35 5.07 -10.76
N SER A 53 -1.27 4.92 -9.98
CA SER A 53 -0.65 3.64 -9.66
C SER A 53 -1.62 2.70 -8.92
N GLU A 54 -2.63 3.23 -8.22
CA GLU A 54 -3.67 2.43 -7.56
C GLU A 54 -4.60 1.73 -8.56
N CYS A 55 -5.04 2.41 -9.62
CA CYS A 55 -5.88 1.80 -10.66
C CYS A 55 -5.17 0.70 -11.43
N TRP A 56 -3.88 0.89 -11.72
CA TRP A 56 -3.11 -0.08 -12.51
C TRP A 56 -2.67 -1.29 -11.71
N SER A 57 -2.52 -1.19 -10.39
CA SER A 57 -2.24 -2.36 -9.54
C SER A 57 -3.36 -3.41 -9.62
N ILE A 58 -4.62 -2.97 -9.76
CA ILE A 58 -5.78 -3.85 -9.88
C ILE A 58 -5.99 -4.37 -11.29
N TYR A 59 -5.75 -3.57 -12.35
CA TYR A 59 -5.78 -4.11 -13.72
C TYR A 59 -4.69 -5.16 -13.93
N ARG A 60 -3.48 -4.93 -13.40
CA ARG A 60 -2.39 -5.90 -13.40
C ARG A 60 -2.76 -7.14 -12.57
N GLN A 61 -3.29 -6.97 -11.35
CA GLN A 61 -3.80 -8.09 -10.55
C GLN A 61 -4.96 -8.85 -11.23
N ILE A 62 -5.87 -8.19 -11.95
CA ILE A 62 -6.98 -8.84 -12.67
C ILE A 62 -6.45 -9.63 -13.88
N THR A 63 -5.48 -9.10 -14.62
CA THR A 63 -4.82 -9.82 -15.71
C THR A 63 -3.90 -10.95 -15.21
N ASP A 64 -3.31 -10.79 -14.03
CA ASP A 64 -2.41 -11.77 -13.40
C ASP A 64 -3.20 -12.88 -12.67
N MET A 65 -4.41 -12.61 -12.17
CA MET A 65 -5.29 -13.60 -11.52
C MET A 65 -6.11 -14.43 -12.52
N CYS A 66 -6.26 -13.98 -13.77
CA CYS A 66 -7.06 -14.65 -14.79
C CYS A 66 -6.41 -14.51 -16.17
N SER A 67 -5.55 -15.46 -16.54
CA SER A 67 -4.89 -15.52 -17.86
C SER A 67 -5.87 -15.66 -19.03
N GLU A 68 -7.05 -16.27 -18.80
CA GLU A 68 -8.14 -16.30 -19.78
C GLU A 68 -8.80 -14.93 -19.98
N CYS A 69 -8.79 -14.08 -18.96
CA CYS A 69 -9.32 -12.72 -19.01
C CYS A 69 -8.40 -11.78 -19.81
N ALA A 70 -7.09 -11.97 -19.79
CA ALA A 70 -6.14 -11.20 -20.60
C ALA A 70 -6.39 -11.35 -22.12
N ASN A 71 -6.95 -12.49 -22.52
CA ASN A 71 -7.32 -12.81 -23.91
C ASN A 71 -8.77 -12.44 -24.26
N MET A 72 -9.55 -11.88 -23.32
CA MET A 72 -10.89 -11.40 -23.62
C MET A 72 -10.80 -10.24 -24.60
N VAL A 73 -11.48 -10.42 -25.73
CA VAL A 73 -11.50 -9.45 -26.83
C VAL A 73 -12.65 -8.48 -26.58
N ARG A 74 -12.33 -7.18 -26.56
CA ARG A 74 -13.30 -6.10 -26.53
C ARG A 74 -13.34 -5.43 -27.89
N ASP A 75 -14.54 -5.15 -28.38
CA ASP A 75 -14.69 -4.27 -29.54
C ASP A 75 -14.40 -2.82 -29.13
N THR A 76 -13.34 -2.26 -29.73
CA THR A 76 -12.98 -0.84 -29.60
C THR A 76 -13.35 -0.09 -30.86
N ASN A 77 -13.30 1.24 -30.81
CA ASN A 77 -13.44 2.09 -32.00
C ASN A 77 -12.35 1.85 -33.06
N THR A 78 -11.30 1.09 -32.73
CA THR A 78 -10.19 0.73 -33.63
C THR A 78 -10.17 -0.75 -34.00
N GLY A 79 -11.24 -1.48 -33.69
CA GLY A 79 -11.38 -2.91 -33.91
C GLY A 79 -11.28 -3.75 -32.63
N PRO A 80 -11.47 -5.07 -32.74
CA PRO A 80 -11.39 -5.98 -31.60
C PRO A 80 -9.96 -6.03 -31.07
N ARG A 81 -9.77 -5.79 -29.78
CA ARG A 81 -8.46 -5.88 -29.11
C ARG A 81 -8.57 -6.69 -27.82
N SER A 82 -7.52 -7.45 -27.51
CA SER A 82 -7.40 -8.09 -26.21
C SER A 82 -7.09 -7.06 -25.12
N LEU A 83 -7.47 -7.36 -23.88
CA LEU A 83 -7.10 -6.54 -22.72
C LEU A 83 -5.57 -6.38 -22.58
N HIS A 84 -4.79 -7.37 -23.04
CA HIS A 84 -3.33 -7.31 -23.08
C HIS A 84 -2.79 -6.28 -24.10
N GLU A 85 -3.36 -6.24 -25.30
CA GLU A 85 -2.97 -5.29 -26.34
C GLU A 85 -3.35 -3.85 -25.96
N GLU A 86 -4.51 -3.65 -25.32
CA GLU A 86 -4.89 -2.33 -24.80
C GLU A 86 -3.94 -1.85 -23.70
N THR A 87 -3.58 -2.74 -22.76
CA THR A 87 -2.63 -2.43 -21.68
C THR A 87 -1.26 -2.06 -22.23
N THR A 88 -0.76 -2.82 -23.21
CA THR A 88 0.53 -2.57 -23.86
C THR A 88 0.52 -1.26 -24.66
N SER A 89 -0.52 -1.02 -25.46
CA SER A 89 -0.66 0.21 -26.25
C SER A 89 -0.78 1.45 -25.37
N TYR A 90 -1.44 1.34 -24.22
CA TYR A 90 -1.54 2.43 -23.25
C TYR A 90 -0.20 2.73 -22.56
N LEU A 91 0.55 1.69 -22.15
CA LEU A 91 1.89 1.88 -21.57
C LEU A 91 2.87 2.52 -22.55
N GLN A 92 2.75 2.19 -23.85
CA GLN A 92 3.50 2.85 -24.92
C GLN A 92 3.11 4.33 -25.06
N ASP A 93 1.83 4.68 -25.05
CA ASP A 93 1.36 6.08 -25.08
C ASP A 93 1.82 6.87 -23.84
N VAL A 94 1.79 6.27 -22.64
CA VAL A 94 2.34 6.90 -21.44
C VAL A 94 3.84 7.14 -21.58
N LEU A 95 4.60 6.15 -22.06
CA LEU A 95 6.04 6.29 -22.30
C LEU A 95 6.33 7.40 -23.32
N GLU A 96 5.56 7.47 -24.41
CA GLU A 96 5.67 8.52 -25.43
C GLU A 96 5.34 9.90 -24.87
N ARG A 97 4.30 10.03 -24.03
CA ARG A 97 3.97 11.29 -23.35
C ARG A 97 5.07 11.71 -22.39
N VAL A 98 5.65 10.76 -21.63
CA VAL A 98 6.79 11.02 -20.75
C VAL A 98 8.01 11.49 -21.56
N HIS A 99 8.28 10.85 -22.71
CA HIS A 99 9.31 11.30 -23.65
C HIS A 99 9.00 12.69 -24.23
N ALA A 100 7.73 13.02 -24.46
CA ALA A 100 7.25 14.33 -24.92
C ALA A 100 7.18 15.39 -23.80
N GLY A 101 7.68 15.08 -22.59
CA GLY A 101 7.79 16.04 -21.50
C GLY A 101 6.62 16.07 -20.53
N TRP A 102 5.60 15.23 -20.71
CA TRP A 102 4.58 15.01 -19.68
C TRP A 102 5.24 14.40 -18.44
N ARG A 103 4.86 14.89 -17.27
CA ARG A 103 5.24 14.32 -15.98
C ARG A 103 3.94 14.10 -15.20
N PRO A 104 3.77 12.98 -14.50
CA PRO A 104 2.70 12.86 -13.51
C PRO A 104 2.79 14.08 -12.59
N SER A 105 1.65 14.68 -12.23
CA SER A 105 1.62 15.72 -11.20
C SER A 105 1.96 15.06 -9.87
N TYR A 106 3.26 14.90 -9.60
CA TYR A 106 3.75 14.71 -8.27
C TYR A 106 3.49 16.04 -7.57
N GLY A 107 2.44 16.10 -6.76
CA GLY A 107 2.23 17.16 -5.78
C GLY A 107 3.29 17.13 -4.68
N TRP A 108 4.56 16.95 -5.05
CA TRP A 108 5.71 16.93 -4.17
C TRP A 108 5.84 18.34 -3.59
N SER A 109 5.37 18.47 -2.35
CA SER A 109 5.73 19.59 -1.52
C SER A 109 7.05 19.23 -0.86
N PRO A 110 8.09 20.07 -0.91
CA PRO A 110 9.31 19.84 -0.13
C PRO A 110 9.04 19.72 1.39
N ASN A 111 7.83 20.07 1.85
CA ASN A 111 7.42 20.02 3.25
C ASN A 111 6.50 18.83 3.60
N ASP A 112 5.91 18.15 2.62
CA ASP A 112 5.05 16.97 2.85
C ASP A 112 5.46 15.85 1.88
N PRO A 113 6.13 14.79 2.38
CA PRO A 113 6.63 13.72 1.54
C PRO A 113 5.52 12.80 1.00
N LEU A 114 4.30 12.86 1.54
CA LEU A 114 3.21 12.02 1.06
C LEU A 114 2.52 12.64 -0.15
N THR A 115 2.28 11.79 -1.16
CA THR A 115 1.37 12.14 -2.24
C THR A 115 -0.07 12.29 -1.72
N PRO A 116 -0.97 12.98 -2.44
CA PRO A 116 -2.39 13.05 -2.07
C PRO A 116 -3.03 11.67 -1.85
N SER A 117 -2.67 10.67 -2.65
CA SER A 117 -3.19 9.31 -2.51
C SER A 117 -2.66 8.62 -1.25
N GLN A 118 -1.35 8.70 -0.99
CA GLN A 118 -0.75 8.14 0.23
C GLN A 118 -1.31 8.77 1.50
N TRP A 119 -1.59 10.08 1.46
CA TRP A 119 -2.27 10.78 2.54
C TRP A 119 -3.70 10.26 2.77
N ARG A 120 -4.48 10.10 1.70
CA ARG A 120 -5.84 9.52 1.75
C ARG A 120 -5.82 8.10 2.30
N LEU A 121 -4.93 7.25 1.79
CA LEU A 121 -4.75 5.87 2.26
C LEU A 121 -4.36 5.83 3.74
N SER A 122 -3.41 6.67 4.17
CA SER A 122 -2.98 6.75 5.57
C SER A 122 -4.15 7.05 6.50
N LYS A 123 -5.02 8.01 6.13
CA LYS A 123 -6.27 8.29 6.86
C LYS A 123 -7.22 7.10 6.91
N GLU A 124 -7.44 6.45 5.76
CA GLU A 124 -8.34 5.30 5.65
C GLU A 124 -7.86 4.12 6.51
N LYS A 125 -6.58 3.74 6.38
CA LYS A 125 -6.01 2.59 7.08
C LYS A 125 -5.84 2.86 8.57
N ALA A 126 -5.50 4.10 8.97
CA ALA A 126 -5.48 4.48 10.38
C ALA A 126 -6.86 4.33 11.04
N ARG A 127 -7.94 4.72 10.35
CA ARG A 127 -9.31 4.51 10.84
C ARG A 127 -9.67 3.03 10.92
N LEU A 128 -9.32 2.25 9.88
CA LEU A 128 -9.58 0.81 9.84
C LEU A 128 -8.95 0.07 11.02
N PHE A 129 -7.68 0.37 11.31
CA PHE A 129 -6.92 -0.25 12.39
C PHE A 129 -7.01 0.49 13.73
N GLU A 130 -7.82 1.55 13.79
CA GLU A 130 -8.12 2.36 14.97
C GLU A 130 -6.85 2.85 15.69
N VAL A 131 -5.91 3.38 14.92
CA VAL A 131 -4.69 4.04 15.39
C VAL A 131 -4.67 5.51 14.94
N PRO A 132 -3.84 6.38 15.54
CA PRO A 132 -3.79 7.79 15.15
C PRO A 132 -3.35 7.95 13.69
N VAL A 133 -3.98 8.87 12.96
CA VAL A 133 -3.66 9.14 11.55
C VAL A 133 -2.24 9.67 11.43
N GLU A 134 -1.82 10.54 12.33
CA GLU A 134 -0.48 11.12 12.35
C GLU A 134 0.60 10.05 12.58
N LEU A 135 0.29 8.96 13.30
CA LEU A 135 1.21 7.85 13.48
C LEU A 135 1.42 7.10 12.16
N VAL A 136 0.34 6.78 11.45
CA VAL A 136 0.42 6.07 10.16
C VAL A 136 1.09 6.96 9.11
N ALA A 137 0.54 8.16 8.88
CA ALA A 137 1.08 9.08 7.89
C ALA A 137 2.52 9.49 8.22
N GLY A 138 2.83 9.74 9.50
CA GLY A 138 4.17 10.06 9.96
C GLY A 138 5.15 8.92 9.73
N THR A 139 4.73 7.67 9.96
CA THR A 139 5.57 6.50 9.66
C THR A 139 5.89 6.43 8.17
N VAL A 140 4.86 6.46 7.30
CA VAL A 140 5.06 6.40 5.83
C VAL A 140 5.97 7.54 5.36
N ALA A 141 5.77 8.75 5.89
CA ALA A 141 6.57 9.93 5.56
C ALA A 141 8.05 9.77 5.95
N VAL A 142 8.33 9.27 7.15
CA VAL A 142 9.71 9.06 7.60
C VAL A 142 10.39 7.97 6.78
N GLU A 143 9.70 6.89 6.44
CA GLU A 143 10.25 5.83 5.58
C GLU A 143 10.61 6.37 4.18
N ILE A 144 9.75 7.21 3.57
CA ILE A 144 10.04 7.86 2.28
C ILE A 144 11.22 8.84 2.37
N VAL A 145 11.38 9.57 3.48
CA VAL A 145 12.43 10.60 3.58
C VAL A 145 13.77 10.03 4.02
N HIS A 146 13.76 9.03 4.89
CA HIS A 146 14.95 8.57 5.59
C HIS A 146 15.36 7.13 5.29
N ASP A 147 14.53 6.36 4.58
CA ASP A 147 14.83 4.94 4.33
C ASP A 147 14.72 4.56 2.85
N THR A 148 13.98 5.29 2.00
CA THR A 148 14.05 5.07 0.55
C THR A 148 15.27 5.76 -0.05
N ASP A 149 16.33 4.98 -0.28
CA ASP A 149 17.49 5.40 -1.06
C ASP A 149 17.26 5.15 -2.56
N TRP A 150 18.02 5.84 -3.42
CA TRP A 150 17.91 5.72 -4.88
C TRP A 150 18.17 4.29 -5.41
N TYR A 151 18.88 3.46 -4.65
CA TYR A 151 19.11 2.06 -5.01
C TYR A 151 17.93 1.15 -4.64
N ASP A 152 17.00 1.56 -3.76
CA ASP A 152 15.83 0.75 -3.41
C ASP A 152 14.91 0.55 -4.61
N TYR A 153 14.78 1.55 -5.48
CA TYR A 153 14.09 1.37 -6.76
C TYR A 153 14.71 0.24 -7.60
N TYR A 154 16.04 0.14 -7.63
CA TYR A 154 16.74 -0.92 -8.35
C TYR A 154 16.64 -2.26 -7.62
N LEU A 155 16.72 -2.29 -6.29
CA LEU A 155 16.54 -3.52 -5.50
C LEU A 155 15.11 -4.04 -5.60
N ASP A 156 14.11 -3.18 -5.51
CA ASP A 156 12.69 -3.51 -5.65
C ASP A 156 12.40 -4.05 -7.05
N VAL A 157 12.88 -3.39 -8.11
CA VAL A 157 12.65 -3.87 -9.48
C VAL A 157 13.40 -5.18 -9.74
N TYR A 158 14.71 -5.23 -9.48
CA TYR A 158 15.54 -6.35 -9.92
C TYR A 158 15.56 -7.54 -8.96
N LEU A 159 15.41 -7.30 -7.65
CA LEU A 159 15.45 -8.37 -6.64
C LEU A 159 14.06 -8.74 -6.11
N GLN A 160 13.02 -7.96 -6.38
CA GLN A 160 11.68 -8.27 -5.86
C GLN A 160 10.68 -8.47 -7.01
N MET A 161 10.48 -7.46 -7.87
CA MET A 161 9.51 -7.54 -8.96
C MET A 161 9.91 -8.53 -10.05
N LEU A 162 11.15 -8.51 -10.54
CA LEU A 162 11.58 -9.43 -11.60
C LEU A 162 11.48 -10.91 -11.18
N PRO A 163 11.97 -11.34 -10.00
CA PRO A 163 11.76 -12.71 -9.56
C PRO A 163 10.29 -13.07 -9.34
N LEU A 164 9.45 -12.13 -8.88
CA LEU A 164 8.00 -12.35 -8.78
C LEU A 164 7.35 -12.55 -10.14
N ILE A 165 7.76 -11.77 -11.15
CA ILE A 165 7.30 -11.91 -12.53
C ILE A 165 7.75 -13.27 -13.08
N ILE A 166 8.99 -13.69 -12.86
CA ILE A 166 9.49 -15.01 -13.30
C ILE A 166 8.73 -16.15 -12.60
N HIS A 167 8.39 -16.00 -11.31
CA HIS A 167 7.60 -16.97 -10.57
C HIS A 167 6.17 -17.09 -11.14
N GLN A 168 5.50 -15.95 -11.33
CA GLN A 168 4.10 -15.89 -11.77
C GLN A 168 3.95 -16.20 -13.27
N CYS A 169 4.96 -15.88 -14.07
CA CYS A 169 4.98 -16.00 -15.53
C CYS A 169 6.37 -16.45 -16.03
N PRO A 170 6.72 -17.75 -15.85
CA PRO A 170 8.00 -18.26 -16.31
C PRO A 170 8.05 -18.21 -17.86
N PRO A 171 9.18 -17.80 -18.47
CA PRO A 171 9.31 -17.79 -19.93
C PRO A 171 9.10 -19.19 -20.54
N GLU A 172 8.76 -19.28 -21.82
CA GLU A 172 8.53 -20.57 -22.51
C GLU A 172 9.84 -21.32 -22.80
N GLY A 173 9.92 -22.62 -22.47
CA GLY A 173 11.09 -23.49 -22.72
C GLY A 173 11.61 -24.30 -21.51
N SER A 174 12.30 -25.41 -21.76
CA SER A 174 12.76 -26.36 -20.72
C SER A 174 13.90 -25.84 -19.82
N GLY A 175 14.56 -24.74 -20.19
CA GLY A 175 15.53 -24.04 -19.34
C GLY A 175 14.91 -23.21 -18.22
N ASN A 176 13.58 -23.03 -18.23
CA ASN A 176 12.87 -22.08 -17.37
C ASN A 176 12.40 -22.67 -16.04
N LEU A 177 12.48 -24.00 -15.88
CA LEU A 177 12.30 -24.64 -14.57
C LEU A 177 13.39 -24.20 -13.59
N TRP A 178 14.65 -24.10 -14.03
CA TRP A 178 15.77 -23.64 -13.20
C TRP A 178 15.65 -22.16 -12.82
N LEU A 179 15.15 -21.32 -13.72
CA LEU A 179 14.90 -19.90 -13.43
C LEU A 179 13.74 -19.72 -12.47
N ARG A 180 12.67 -20.51 -12.60
CA ARG A 180 11.53 -20.49 -11.67
C ARG A 180 11.93 -21.03 -10.30
N ASP A 181 12.50 -22.23 -10.23
CA ASP A 181 12.94 -22.85 -8.97
C ASP A 181 14.03 -22.01 -8.27
N GLY A 182 14.91 -21.37 -9.05
CA GLY A 182 15.88 -20.40 -8.54
C GLY A 182 15.23 -19.11 -8.01
N SER A 183 14.18 -18.62 -8.67
CA SER A 183 13.41 -17.46 -8.21
C SER A 183 12.60 -17.80 -6.95
N ASP A 184 11.97 -18.98 -6.89
CA ASP A 184 11.24 -19.48 -5.73
C ASP A 184 12.18 -19.65 -4.53
N TRP A 185 13.36 -20.22 -4.75
CA TRP A 185 14.39 -20.33 -3.72
C TRP A 185 14.87 -18.94 -3.25
N PHE A 186 15.11 -18.02 -4.18
CA PHE A 186 15.56 -16.66 -3.88
C PHE A 186 14.50 -15.86 -3.09
N LEU A 187 13.26 -15.86 -3.56
CA LEU A 187 12.12 -15.19 -2.93
C LEU A 187 11.73 -15.85 -1.60
N GLY A 188 11.73 -17.18 -1.52
CA GLY A 188 11.55 -17.93 -0.28
C GLY A 188 12.60 -17.56 0.76
N GLY A 189 13.81 -17.22 0.32
CA GLY A 189 14.87 -16.66 1.16
C GLY A 189 14.50 -15.37 1.90
N TYR A 190 13.53 -14.59 1.41
CA TYR A 190 13.09 -13.37 2.08
C TYR A 190 12.22 -13.66 3.33
N GLU A 191 11.50 -14.77 3.36
CA GLU A 191 10.86 -15.27 4.58
C GLU A 191 11.87 -15.93 5.54
N HIS A 192 13.00 -16.42 5.00
CA HIS A 192 13.95 -17.30 5.69
C HIS A 192 15.39 -16.75 5.82
N TYR A 193 15.59 -15.43 5.88
CA TYR A 193 16.85 -14.78 6.27
C TYR A 193 17.99 -14.69 5.22
N TRP A 194 17.71 -14.39 3.94
CA TRP A 194 18.74 -13.89 3.00
C TRP A 194 18.80 -12.36 2.99
N GLY A 195 19.16 -11.76 4.11
CA GLY A 195 19.69 -10.40 4.09
C GLY A 195 21.16 -10.49 3.69
N LEU A 196 21.52 -10.10 2.46
CA LEU A 196 22.92 -9.82 2.07
C LEU A 196 23.61 -8.81 3.04
N LEU A 197 22.84 -8.19 3.95
CA LEU A 197 23.23 -7.17 4.93
C LEU A 197 22.63 -7.39 6.34
N GLY A 198 22.71 -8.61 6.90
CA GLY A 198 22.49 -8.79 8.35
C GLY A 198 21.13 -9.36 8.79
N GLY A 199 20.50 -10.17 7.95
CA GLY A 199 19.46 -11.11 8.40
C GLY A 199 18.00 -10.66 8.27
N ARG A 200 17.68 -9.50 7.68
CA ARG A 200 16.31 -9.28 7.18
C ARG A 200 16.37 -9.16 5.67
N GLY A 201 15.46 -9.80 4.95
CA GLY A 201 15.26 -9.48 3.53
C GLY A 201 14.87 -8.01 3.39
N PRO A 202 15.04 -7.35 2.25
CA PRO A 202 14.72 -5.93 2.09
C PRO A 202 13.25 -5.66 2.43
N GLY A 203 12.96 -4.49 2.97
CA GLY A 203 11.57 -4.07 3.14
C GLY A 203 10.99 -3.67 1.79
N ASN A 204 9.68 -3.84 1.66
CA ASN A 204 8.97 -3.65 0.40
C ASN A 204 8.22 -2.32 0.47
N GLY A 205 8.10 -1.63 -0.67
CA GLY A 205 7.19 -0.51 -0.87
C GLY A 205 7.45 0.72 0.01
N VAL A 206 6.51 1.67 -0.02
CA VAL A 206 6.67 3.03 0.54
C VAL A 206 6.90 3.11 2.05
N SER A 207 6.64 2.04 2.81
CA SER A 207 6.87 1.97 4.27
C SER A 207 7.86 0.88 4.68
N ASN A 208 8.70 0.43 3.73
CA ASN A 208 9.79 -0.52 3.95
C ASN A 208 9.37 -1.78 4.75
N VAL A 209 8.17 -2.30 4.48
CA VAL A 209 7.61 -3.41 5.26
C VAL A 209 8.26 -4.73 4.87
N HIS A 210 8.93 -5.38 5.83
CA HIS A 210 9.49 -6.70 5.63
C HIS A 210 8.40 -7.80 5.58
N ILE A 211 8.55 -8.76 4.66
CA ILE A 211 7.63 -9.90 4.48
C ILE A 211 7.44 -10.69 5.78
N LEU A 212 8.53 -10.96 6.51
CA LEU A 212 8.45 -11.67 7.79
C LEU A 212 7.68 -10.89 8.85
N THR A 213 7.84 -9.57 8.88
CA THR A 213 7.07 -8.69 9.78
C THR A 213 5.59 -8.72 9.42
N ALA A 214 5.26 -8.60 8.13
CA ALA A 214 3.89 -8.73 7.64
C ALA A 214 3.24 -10.08 8.04
N LYS A 215 3.94 -11.21 7.83
CA LYS A 215 3.49 -12.54 8.26
C LYS A 215 3.30 -12.66 9.78
N ARG A 216 4.18 -12.06 10.58
CA ARG A 216 4.04 -12.01 12.05
C ARG A 216 2.80 -11.21 12.46
N THR A 217 2.51 -10.12 11.77
CA THR A 217 1.32 -9.29 11.99
C THR A 217 0.04 -10.03 11.61
N GLU A 218 -0.01 -10.73 10.48
CA GLU A 218 -1.14 -11.59 10.11
C GLU A 218 -1.43 -12.63 11.22
N ASN A 219 -0.40 -13.34 11.68
CA ASN A 219 -0.52 -14.32 12.77
C ASN A 219 -0.99 -13.68 14.07
N TYR A 220 -0.56 -12.45 14.35
CA TYR A 220 -0.99 -11.69 15.51
C TYR A 220 -2.48 -11.35 15.42
N PHE A 221 -2.98 -10.89 14.28
CA PHE A 221 -4.41 -10.60 14.09
C PHE A 221 -5.25 -11.87 14.17
N ALA A 222 -4.85 -12.94 13.47
CA ALA A 222 -5.56 -14.22 13.52
C ALA A 222 -5.67 -14.79 14.94
N LYS A 223 -4.63 -14.60 15.77
CA LYS A 223 -4.60 -15.08 17.15
C LYS A 223 -5.43 -14.21 18.10
N ASN A 224 -5.28 -12.89 18.02
CA ASN A 224 -5.79 -11.99 19.06
C ASN A 224 -7.11 -11.29 18.68
N TYR A 225 -7.49 -11.32 17.41
CA TYR A 225 -8.74 -10.77 16.88
C TYR A 225 -9.47 -11.84 16.02
N PRO A 226 -9.92 -12.96 16.61
CA PRO A 226 -10.55 -14.03 15.86
C PRO A 226 -11.85 -13.53 15.20
N GLY A 227 -11.99 -13.78 13.89
CA GLY A 227 -13.13 -13.32 13.08
C GLY A 227 -13.01 -11.89 12.55
N ASP A 228 -11.94 -11.16 12.90
CA ASP A 228 -11.64 -9.87 12.33
C ASP A 228 -11.13 -10.00 10.90
N THR A 229 -11.82 -9.37 9.96
CA THR A 229 -11.48 -9.41 8.53
C THR A 229 -10.60 -8.26 8.08
N ARG A 230 -10.15 -7.39 9.01
CA ARG A 230 -9.31 -6.24 8.68
C ARG A 230 -7.94 -6.64 8.16
N LEU A 231 -7.38 -7.75 8.63
CA LEU A 231 -6.12 -8.30 8.10
C LEU A 231 -6.22 -9.83 8.06
N LEU A 232 -6.38 -10.37 6.86
CA LEU A 232 -6.39 -11.82 6.63
C LEU A 232 -4.99 -12.30 6.24
N PRO A 233 -4.56 -13.49 6.68
CA PRO A 233 -3.29 -14.07 6.24
C PRO A 233 -3.25 -14.21 4.71
N ALA A 234 -2.14 -13.77 4.09
CA ALA A 234 -1.94 -13.98 2.67
C ALA A 234 -1.90 -15.48 2.32
N HIS A 235 -2.45 -15.84 1.16
CA HIS A 235 -2.50 -17.23 0.69
C HIS A 235 -1.12 -17.89 0.59
N ASN A 236 -0.11 -17.11 0.20
CA ASN A 236 1.28 -17.54 0.10
C ASN A 236 2.21 -16.31 0.14
N ILE A 237 3.52 -16.57 0.13
CA ILE A 237 4.57 -15.53 0.16
C ILE A 237 4.46 -14.56 -1.02
N TYR A 238 4.16 -15.05 -2.22
CA TYR A 238 4.11 -14.25 -3.44
C TYR A 238 2.95 -13.25 -3.44
N HIS A 239 1.77 -13.68 -2.95
CA HIS A 239 0.64 -12.78 -2.75
C HIS A 239 0.97 -11.69 -1.73
N ARG A 240 1.68 -12.05 -0.65
CA ARG A 240 2.13 -11.05 0.35
C ARG A 240 3.08 -10.04 -0.28
N MET A 241 4.10 -10.50 -1.01
CA MET A 241 5.03 -9.61 -1.70
C MET A 241 4.30 -8.69 -2.68
N ALA A 242 3.47 -9.24 -3.55
CA ALA A 242 2.71 -8.44 -4.52
C ALA A 242 1.83 -7.39 -3.83
N THR A 243 1.22 -7.73 -2.68
CA THR A 243 0.45 -6.77 -1.87
C THR A 243 1.34 -5.66 -1.33
N LEU A 244 2.50 -6.00 -0.76
CA LEU A 244 3.44 -5.04 -0.18
C LEU A 244 4.09 -4.11 -1.22
N GLN A 245 4.08 -4.47 -2.51
CA GLN A 245 4.58 -3.61 -3.60
C GLN A 245 3.60 -2.49 -4.00
N THR A 246 2.37 -2.49 -3.48
CA THR A 246 1.38 -1.44 -3.75
C THR A 246 1.28 -0.46 -2.59
N ASP A 247 1.09 0.84 -2.84
CA ASP A 247 0.89 1.83 -1.76
C ASP A 247 -0.27 1.44 -0.83
N SER A 248 -1.39 1.00 -1.39
CA SER A 248 -2.57 0.60 -0.62
C SER A 248 -2.29 -0.60 0.29
N GLY A 249 -1.66 -1.66 -0.24
CA GLY A 249 -1.29 -2.83 0.53
C GLY A 249 -0.19 -2.54 1.54
N ASN A 250 0.83 -1.78 1.15
CA ASN A 250 1.95 -1.43 2.01
C ASN A 250 1.52 -0.56 3.21
N ILE A 251 0.76 0.51 2.96
CA ILE A 251 0.21 1.38 4.01
C ILE A 251 -0.80 0.63 4.88
N HIS A 252 -1.56 -0.32 4.31
CA HIS A 252 -2.43 -1.21 5.08
C HIS A 252 -1.64 -2.07 6.07
N TYR A 253 -0.55 -2.70 5.62
CA TYR A 253 0.33 -3.46 6.52
C TYR A 253 1.04 -2.56 7.54
N ALA A 254 1.48 -1.36 7.14
CA ALA A 254 2.09 -0.40 8.06
C ALA A 254 1.11 -0.07 9.21
N ALA A 255 -0.13 0.29 8.89
CA ALA A 255 -1.17 0.57 9.88
C ALA A 255 -1.47 -0.66 10.78
N ALA A 256 -1.50 -1.87 10.21
CA ALA A 256 -1.71 -3.09 10.98
C ALA A 256 -0.54 -3.39 11.95
N ILE A 257 0.70 -3.20 11.49
CA ILE A 257 1.91 -3.36 12.32
C ILE A 257 1.89 -2.33 13.47
N LEU A 258 1.56 -1.07 13.16
CA LEU A 258 1.44 -0.02 14.16
C LEU A 258 0.35 -0.33 15.19
N ARG A 259 -0.79 -0.91 14.78
CA ARG A 259 -1.81 -1.42 15.71
C ARG A 259 -1.30 -2.55 16.59
N MET A 260 -0.63 -3.54 16.03
CA MET A 260 -0.01 -4.62 16.81
C MET A 260 1.00 -4.08 17.83
N LEU A 261 1.82 -3.11 17.43
CA LEU A 261 2.81 -2.47 18.31
C LEU A 261 2.14 -1.61 19.38
N ALA A 262 1.07 -0.88 19.06
CA ALA A 262 0.29 -0.11 20.03
C ALA A 262 -0.37 -1.01 21.08
N ASP A 263 -0.92 -2.16 20.69
CA ASP A 263 -1.44 -3.16 21.62
C ASP A 263 -0.33 -3.68 22.56
N LYS A 264 0.86 -3.97 22.00
CA LYS A 264 2.02 -4.39 22.78
C LYS A 264 2.49 -3.28 23.74
N ARG A 265 2.48 -2.02 23.30
CA ARG A 265 2.95 -0.85 24.04
C ARG A 265 2.07 -0.54 25.23
N THR A 266 0.77 -0.49 25.01
CA THR A 266 -0.23 -0.16 26.03
C THR A 266 -0.59 -1.37 26.90
N GLY A 267 -0.38 -2.58 26.38
CA GLY A 267 -0.91 -3.81 26.99
C GLY A 267 -2.42 -3.98 26.81
N VAL A 268 -3.06 -3.13 26.03
CA VAL A 268 -4.51 -3.14 25.78
C VAL A 268 -4.77 -3.60 24.36
N MET A 269 -5.63 -4.61 24.22
CA MET A 269 -6.14 -5.05 22.93
C MET A 269 -7.38 -4.20 22.60
N GLY A 270 -7.27 -3.26 21.67
CA GLY A 270 -8.41 -2.39 21.36
C GLY A 270 -8.03 -1.10 20.62
N PRO A 271 -9.00 -0.22 20.37
CA PRO A 271 -8.78 1.05 19.69
C PRO A 271 -7.76 1.93 20.42
N HIS A 272 -6.82 2.53 19.69
CA HIS A 272 -5.78 3.44 20.19
C HIS A 272 -5.93 4.83 19.58
N HIS A 273 -7.12 5.43 19.71
CA HIS A 273 -7.40 6.76 19.11
C HIS A 273 -6.54 7.90 19.68
N SER A 274 -5.99 7.73 20.88
CA SER A 274 -5.12 8.70 21.53
C SER A 274 -3.88 8.00 22.07
N LEU A 275 -2.74 8.24 21.44
CA LEU A 275 -1.42 7.86 21.92
C LEU A 275 -0.63 9.15 22.21
N SER A 276 0.18 9.14 23.27
CA SER A 276 1.09 10.26 23.52
C SER A 276 2.18 10.31 22.45
N ASP A 277 2.83 11.47 22.28
CA ASP A 277 3.96 11.60 21.36
C ASP A 277 5.07 10.61 21.71
N THR A 278 5.33 10.43 23.01
CA THR A 278 6.26 9.43 23.51
C THR A 278 5.87 8.01 23.11
N ASP A 279 4.59 7.64 23.22
CA ASP A 279 4.13 6.31 22.80
C ASP A 279 4.31 6.12 21.29
N MET A 280 3.96 7.13 20.50
CA MET A 280 4.09 7.09 19.04
C MET A 280 5.54 7.00 18.58
N GLU A 281 6.46 7.71 19.23
CA GLU A 281 7.91 7.60 18.98
C GLU A 281 8.44 6.21 19.32
N VAL A 282 8.02 5.66 20.46
CA VAL A 282 8.43 4.31 20.89
C VAL A 282 7.85 3.25 19.95
N ILE A 283 6.60 3.40 19.52
CA ILE A 283 5.95 2.53 18.52
C ILE A 283 6.68 2.60 17.19
N TYR A 284 6.95 3.79 16.67
CA TYR A 284 7.68 3.95 15.41
C TYR A 284 9.11 3.40 15.51
N SER A 285 9.80 3.60 16.63
CA SER A 285 11.12 3.02 16.86
C SER A 285 11.11 1.48 16.77
N ALA A 286 10.10 0.84 17.38
CA ALA A 286 9.92 -0.60 17.27
C ALA A 286 9.48 -1.05 15.86
N PHE A 287 8.75 -0.22 15.12
CA PHE A 287 8.40 -0.46 13.71
C PHE A 287 9.69 -0.54 12.86
N ARG A 288 10.56 0.46 12.97
CA ARG A 288 11.80 0.55 12.18
C ARG A 288 12.83 -0.51 12.56
N SER A 289 13.08 -0.69 13.85
CA SER A 289 14.23 -1.48 14.31
C SER A 289 13.90 -2.88 14.80
N ASP A 290 12.63 -3.25 14.95
CA ASP A 290 12.11 -4.38 15.74
C ASP A 290 12.28 -4.18 17.25
N LEU A 291 11.32 -4.71 17.98
CA LEU A 291 11.15 -4.53 19.41
C LEU A 291 12.36 -5.06 20.19
N ASN A 292 12.86 -6.25 19.85
CA ASN A 292 13.98 -6.87 20.58
C ASN A 292 15.30 -6.10 20.41
N ASN A 293 15.52 -5.47 19.25
CA ASN A 293 16.76 -4.76 18.97
C ASN A 293 16.88 -3.48 19.80
N CYS A 294 15.77 -2.77 20.01
CA CYS A 294 15.78 -1.50 20.71
C CYS A 294 15.42 -1.60 22.18
N TYR A 295 14.55 -2.54 22.53
CA TYR A 295 13.96 -2.60 23.86
C TYR A 295 14.28 -3.90 24.60
N GLY A 296 14.99 -4.82 23.97
CA GLY A 296 15.33 -6.15 24.50
C GLY A 296 14.15 -7.11 24.48
N ASP A 297 13.03 -6.72 25.09
CA ASP A 297 11.80 -7.49 25.15
C ASP A 297 10.55 -6.59 25.30
N VAL A 298 9.38 -7.22 25.41
CA VAL A 298 8.09 -6.50 25.52
C VAL A 298 7.97 -5.74 26.84
N VAL A 299 8.67 -6.16 27.90
CA VAL A 299 8.65 -5.49 29.20
C VAL A 299 9.42 -4.18 29.08
N GLY A 300 10.64 -4.22 28.55
CA GLY A 300 11.44 -3.04 28.24
C GLY A 300 10.71 -2.07 27.32
N TYR A 301 10.03 -2.60 26.31
CA TYR A 301 9.23 -1.81 25.37
C TYR A 301 8.06 -1.09 26.04
N ARG A 302 7.34 -1.75 26.94
CA ARG A 302 6.24 -1.17 27.72
C ARG A 302 6.70 -0.15 28.76
N SER A 303 7.86 -0.37 29.36
CA SER A 303 8.41 0.55 30.37
C SER A 303 9.18 1.73 29.78
N ALA A 304 9.43 1.75 28.47
CA ALA A 304 10.21 2.80 27.84
C ALA A 304 9.53 4.17 27.98
N PHE A 305 10.29 5.17 28.45
CA PHE A 305 9.85 6.57 28.55
C PHE A 305 10.30 7.41 27.35
N ALA A 306 11.11 6.84 26.45
CA ALA A 306 11.55 7.46 25.21
C ALA A 306 12.10 6.37 24.27
N SER A 307 12.25 6.72 22.98
CA SER A 307 13.05 5.92 22.05
C SER A 307 14.52 5.89 22.50
N PRO A 308 15.16 4.70 22.61
CA PRO A 308 16.59 4.59 22.89
C PRO A 308 17.45 5.31 21.84
N GLN A 309 18.64 5.74 22.26
CA GLN A 309 19.62 6.36 21.37
C GLN A 309 20.09 5.32 20.33
N GLY A 310 19.98 5.67 19.04
CA GLY A 310 20.28 4.76 17.92
C GLY A 310 19.07 4.05 17.32
N CYS A 311 17.90 4.10 17.97
CA CYS A 311 16.67 3.48 17.48
C CYS A 311 15.74 4.43 16.72
N LEU A 312 16.23 5.63 16.42
CA LEU A 312 15.68 6.61 15.48
C LEU A 312 14.21 7.03 15.68
N GLY A 313 13.57 6.69 16.81
CA GLY A 313 12.17 7.03 17.07
C GLY A 313 11.87 8.54 17.01
N TRP A 314 12.88 9.38 17.26
CA TRP A 314 12.76 10.83 17.20
C TRP A 314 12.44 11.38 15.80
N GLN A 315 12.73 10.63 14.72
CA GLN A 315 12.50 11.09 13.35
C GLN A 315 11.03 11.34 13.05
N ILE A 316 10.11 10.63 13.70
CA ILE A 316 8.67 10.80 13.45
C ILE A 316 8.10 12.11 14.01
N ARG A 317 8.75 12.73 15.00
CA ARG A 317 8.21 13.90 15.73
C ARG A 317 7.76 15.03 14.81
N GLY A 318 8.63 15.41 13.85
CA GLY A 318 8.31 16.49 12.92
C GLY A 318 7.09 16.20 12.06
N TYR A 319 6.86 14.93 11.74
CA TYR A 319 5.72 14.49 10.92
C TYR A 319 4.44 14.33 11.73
N LEU A 320 4.52 14.00 13.03
CA LEU A 320 3.36 13.98 13.91
C LEU A 320 2.67 15.35 13.92
N ASP A 321 3.44 16.42 14.15
CA ASP A 321 2.92 17.79 14.18
C ASP A 321 2.41 18.26 12.81
N LEU A 322 3.13 17.90 11.74
CA LEU A 322 2.72 18.18 10.37
C LEU A 322 1.34 17.60 10.07
N TYR A 323 1.13 16.31 10.31
CA TYR A 323 -0.13 15.64 9.95
C TYR A 323 -1.28 15.96 10.90
N ARG A 324 -1.01 16.31 12.16
CA ARG A 324 -2.02 16.90 13.05
C ARG A 324 -2.50 18.26 12.52
N THR A 325 -1.56 19.12 12.12
CA THR A 325 -1.88 20.44 11.54
C THR A 325 -2.68 20.28 10.25
N LYS A 326 -2.27 19.36 9.38
CA LYS A 326 -2.97 19.04 8.13
C LYS A 326 -4.40 18.55 8.39
N LEU A 327 -4.59 17.63 9.35
CA LEU A 327 -5.93 17.17 9.76
C LEU A 327 -6.79 18.31 10.30
N GLN A 328 -6.22 19.21 11.11
CA GLN A 328 -6.97 20.33 11.65
C GLN A 328 -7.38 21.31 10.56
N ALA A 329 -6.49 21.57 9.58
CA ALA A 329 -6.80 22.40 8.43
C ALA A 329 -7.95 21.82 7.59
N GLU A 330 -7.93 20.51 7.30
CA GLU A 330 -9.03 19.82 6.59
C GLU A 330 -10.35 19.91 7.36
N LYS A 331 -10.34 19.71 8.69
CA LYS A 331 -11.54 19.86 9.53
C LYS A 331 -12.12 21.28 9.44
N ASN A 332 -11.26 22.30 9.51
CA ASN A 332 -11.68 23.70 9.44
C ASN A 332 -12.24 24.07 8.06
N MET A 333 -11.79 23.42 6.99
CA MET A 333 -12.34 23.61 5.64
C MET A 333 -13.71 22.94 5.48
N GLY A 334 -13.90 21.74 6.04
CA GLY A 334 -15.17 21.00 5.98
C GLY A 334 -16.29 21.52 6.88
N THR A 335 -16.03 22.48 7.77
CA THR A 335 -17.04 23.11 8.66
C THR A 335 -17.62 24.42 8.12
N ASN A 336 -17.19 24.87 6.93
CA ASN A 336 -17.64 26.11 6.29
C ASN A 336 -18.65 25.89 5.14
N GLU A 337 -19.16 24.67 4.98
CA GLU A 337 -20.35 24.32 4.18
C GLU A 337 -21.53 24.00 5.10
#